data_AF-A0A0B1T9C0-F1
#
_entry.id   AF-A0A0B1T9C0-F1
#
_cell.length_a   1.000
_cell.length_b   1.000
_cell.length_c   1.000
_cell.angle_alpha   90.00
_cell.angle_beta   90.00
_cell.angle_gamma   90.00
#
_symmetry.space_group_name_H-M   'P 1'
#
loop_
_entity.id
_entity.type
_entity.pdbx_description
1 polymer ?
#
loop_
_entity_poly.entity_id
_entity_poly.type
_entity_poly.pdbx_seq_one_letter_code
_entity_poly.pdbx_strand_id
1 'polypeptide(L)'
;MGTLSYLLPCLFILGTAADPYDDPNTLWNRQTMVHLFEWKWTDIAAECENFLQYYGYGAVQVSPPNEHITLTQNGDVPWWIRYQPVSYKLDSRSGNEEQFKDMVNRCNKVGVR
;
A
#
# COMPACT_ATOMS: atom_id res chain seq x y z
N MET A 1 27.83 20.17 -57.93
CA MET A 1 28.27 18.86 -57.40
C MET A 1 29.14 19.12 -56.18
N GLY A 2 28.56 19.04 -54.99
CA GLY A 2 29.26 19.22 -53.72
C GLY A 2 28.51 18.42 -52.66
N THR A 3 29.05 17.26 -52.29
CA THR A 3 28.51 16.38 -51.25
C THR A 3 28.98 16.90 -49.91
N LEU A 4 28.11 17.60 -49.18
CA LEU A 4 28.38 18.02 -47.81
C LEU A 4 27.85 16.94 -46.86
N SER A 5 28.80 16.25 -46.22
CA SER A 5 28.56 15.35 -45.10
C SER A 5 27.92 16.12 -43.95
N TYR A 6 26.75 15.68 -43.49
CA TYR A 6 26.24 16.04 -42.19
C TYR A 6 26.09 14.76 -41.36
N LEU A 7 27.04 14.59 -40.44
CA LEU A 7 26.96 13.69 -39.31
C LEU A 7 25.64 13.96 -38.56
N LEU A 8 24.69 13.04 -38.70
CA LEU A 8 23.51 13.00 -37.84
C LEU A 8 23.99 12.57 -36.45
N PRO A 9 23.86 13.40 -35.40
CA PRO A 9 24.28 12.98 -34.08
C PRO A 9 23.36 11.85 -33.63
N CYS A 10 23.95 10.71 -33.26
CA CYS A 10 23.25 9.64 -32.56
C CYS A 10 22.62 10.24 -31.30
N LEU A 11 21.31 10.45 -31.35
CA LEU A 11 20.49 10.75 -30.19
C LEU A 11 20.45 9.48 -29.35
N PHE A 12 21.45 9.29 -28.48
CA PHE A 12 21.36 8.33 -27.38
C PHE A 12 20.30 8.85 -26.41
N ILE A 13 19.04 8.49 -26.67
CA ILE A 13 18.01 8.48 -25.64
C ILE A 13 18.42 7.33 -24.72
N LEU A 14 19.17 7.64 -23.67
CA LEU A 14 19.29 6.78 -22.49
C LEU A 14 17.90 6.72 -21.86
N GLY A 15 17.08 5.78 -22.36
CA GLY A 15 15.84 5.41 -21.72
C GLY A 15 16.20 4.79 -20.38
N THR A 16 15.99 5.54 -19.30
CA THR A 16 15.87 4.95 -17.96
C THR A 16 14.62 4.08 -18.00
N ALA A 17 14.77 2.79 -18.24
CA ALA A 17 13.69 1.84 -18.00
C ALA A 17 13.35 1.96 -16.50
N ALA A 18 12.17 2.52 -16.19
CA ALA A 18 11.66 2.45 -14.83
C ALA A 18 11.58 0.97 -14.46
N ASP A 19 12.18 0.59 -13.32
CA ASP A 19 12.10 -0.77 -12.83
C ASP A 19 10.62 -1.08 -12.54
N PRO A 20 10.03 -2.14 -13.14
CA PRO A 20 8.65 -2.52 -12.86
C PRO A 20 8.38 -2.79 -11.37
N TYR A 21 9.42 -3.00 -10.55
CA TYR A 21 9.29 -3.20 -9.11
C TYR A 21 9.17 -1.90 -8.29
N ASP A 22 9.46 -0.73 -8.89
CA ASP A 22 9.45 0.56 -8.20
C ASP A 22 8.12 1.32 -8.35
N ASP A 23 7.15 0.79 -9.11
CA ASP A 23 5.82 1.41 -9.27
C ASP A 23 4.95 1.16 -8.02
N PRO A 24 4.57 2.19 -7.25
CA PRO A 24 3.72 2.03 -6.08
C PRO A 24 2.25 1.71 -6.44
N ASN A 25 1.89 1.72 -7.72
CA ASN A 25 0.53 1.49 -8.25
C ASN A 25 -0.53 2.47 -7.70
N THR A 26 -0.11 3.60 -7.13
CA THR A 26 -1.01 4.67 -6.67
C THR A 26 -1.46 5.54 -7.84
N LEU A 27 -2.44 6.42 -7.62
CA LEU A 27 -2.79 7.44 -8.62
C LEU A 27 -1.61 8.42 -8.80
N TRP A 28 -1.41 8.92 -10.01
CA TRP A 28 -0.28 9.78 -10.38
C TRP A 28 -0.12 11.03 -9.50
N ASN A 29 -1.22 11.54 -8.92
CA ASN A 29 -1.26 12.70 -8.04
C ASN A 29 -1.31 12.36 -6.55
N ARG A 30 -1.04 11.10 -6.17
CA ARG A 30 -1.10 10.61 -4.78
C ARG A 30 0.13 9.75 -4.45
N GLN A 31 1.19 10.39 -3.95
CA GLN A 31 2.49 9.75 -3.72
C GLN A 31 2.75 9.37 -2.26
N THR A 32 1.88 9.76 -1.32
CA THR A 32 2.08 9.49 0.11
C THR A 32 1.39 8.19 0.52
N MET A 33 2.13 7.30 1.18
CA MET A 33 1.58 6.15 1.90
C MET A 33 1.57 6.44 3.40
N VAL A 34 0.49 6.06 4.09
CA VAL A 34 0.38 6.17 5.55
C VAL A 34 0.37 4.80 6.20
N HIS A 35 1.07 4.64 7.33
CA HIS A 35 0.98 3.43 8.14
C HIS A 35 -0.05 3.65 9.26
N LEU A 36 -1.25 3.07 9.09
CA LEU A 36 -2.30 3.09 10.11
C LEU A 36 -2.09 1.92 11.10
N PHE A 37 -1.07 2.09 11.93
CA PHE A 37 -0.57 1.05 12.83
C PHE A 37 -1.62 0.57 13.83
N GLU A 38 -1.91 -0.74 13.81
CA GLU A 38 -2.87 -1.44 14.69
C GLU A 38 -4.35 -1.06 14.51
N TRP A 39 -4.72 -0.37 13.42
CA TRP A 39 -6.11 -0.02 13.15
C TRP A 39 -6.93 -1.25 12.72
N LYS A 40 -8.25 -1.20 12.96
CA LYS A 40 -9.20 -2.20 12.47
C LYS A 40 -9.56 -1.94 11.01
N TRP A 41 -9.93 -3.01 10.30
CA TRP A 41 -10.28 -2.91 8.87
C TRP A 41 -11.44 -1.96 8.61
N THR A 42 -12.46 -1.98 9.48
CA THR A 42 -13.63 -1.09 9.39
C THR A 42 -13.26 0.39 9.54
N ASP A 43 -12.28 0.69 10.39
CA ASP A 43 -11.84 2.05 10.67
C ASP A 43 -10.99 2.57 9.52
N ILE A 44 -10.10 1.74 8.96
CA ILE A 44 -9.33 2.07 7.75
C ILE A 44 -10.27 2.32 6.57
N ALA A 45 -11.30 1.48 6.38
CA ALA A 45 -12.27 1.65 5.31
C ALA A 45 -12.99 3.00 5.40
N ALA A 46 -13.40 3.39 6.62
CA ALA A 46 -14.01 4.69 6.88
C ALA A 46 -13.01 5.83 6.66
N GLU A 47 -11.75 5.68 7.07
CA GLU A 47 -10.70 6.69 6.93
C GLU A 47 -10.34 6.94 5.46
N CYS A 48 -10.32 5.88 4.63
CA CYS A 48 -10.17 5.98 3.18
C CYS A 48 -11.25 6.90 2.57
N GLU A 49 -12.51 6.72 2.97
CA GLU A 49 -13.65 7.46 2.42
C GLU A 49 -13.80 8.86 3.02
N ASN A 50 -13.55 9.03 4.32
CA ASN A 50 -13.85 10.27 5.02
C ASN A 50 -12.67 11.26 5.04
N PHE A 51 -11.45 10.78 4.85
CA PHE A 51 -10.24 11.61 4.98
C PHE A 51 -9.26 11.38 3.83
N LEU A 52 -8.65 10.19 3.72
CA LEU A 52 -7.47 9.96 2.90
C LEU A 52 -7.68 10.33 1.42
N GLN A 53 -8.85 10.03 0.86
CA GLN A 53 -9.16 10.38 -0.53
C GLN A 53 -9.14 11.90 -0.80
N TYR A 54 -9.53 12.71 0.19
CA TYR A 54 -9.64 14.17 0.05
C TYR A 54 -8.30 14.87 0.26
N TYR A 55 -7.38 14.24 0.98
CA TYR A 55 -6.05 14.81 1.30
C TYR A 55 -4.91 14.20 0.46
N GLY A 56 -5.22 13.44 -0.58
CA GLY A 56 -4.23 13.01 -1.58
C GLY A 56 -3.32 11.86 -1.13
N TYR A 57 -3.73 11.07 -0.14
CA TYR A 57 -3.02 9.85 0.24
C TYR A 57 -3.21 8.77 -0.82
N GLY A 58 -2.11 8.15 -1.24
CA GLY A 58 -2.08 7.13 -2.29
C GLY A 58 -2.31 5.72 -1.77
N ALA A 59 -1.85 5.41 -0.56
CA ALA A 59 -1.90 4.05 -0.01
C ALA A 59 -1.95 4.01 1.52
N VAL A 60 -2.41 2.89 2.05
CA VAL A 60 -2.35 2.52 3.46
C VAL A 60 -1.49 1.27 3.63
N GLN A 61 -0.43 1.37 4.43
CA GLN A 61 0.24 0.19 4.97
C GLN A 61 -0.56 -0.29 6.20
N VAL A 62 -1.01 -1.54 6.14
CA VAL A 62 -1.72 -2.20 7.24
C VAL A 62 -0.78 -3.01 8.12
N SER A 63 -1.17 -3.22 9.38
CA SER A 63 -0.52 -4.22 10.24
C SER A 63 -0.80 -5.65 9.73
N PRO A 64 0.02 -6.67 10.11
CA PRO A 64 -0.09 -8.03 9.56
C PRO A 64 -1.52 -8.59 9.66
N PRO A 65 -2.18 -8.93 8.53
CA PRO A 65 -3.59 -9.32 8.54
C PRO A 65 -3.81 -10.80 8.83
N ASN A 66 -2.75 -11.60 8.77
CA ASN A 66 -2.81 -13.04 8.98
C ASN A 66 -2.94 -13.41 10.48
N GLU A 67 -3.43 -14.61 10.74
CA GLU A 67 -3.54 -15.19 12.08
C GLU A 67 -2.17 -15.23 12.78
N HIS A 68 -2.16 -14.78 14.02
CA HIS A 68 -0.98 -14.67 14.86
C HIS A 68 -1.26 -15.19 16.27
N ILE A 69 -0.21 -15.37 17.07
CA ILE A 69 -0.38 -15.83 18.45
C ILE A 69 -1.26 -14.87 19.26
N THR A 70 -1.95 -15.41 20.26
CA THR A 70 -2.65 -14.61 21.26
C THR A 70 -1.88 -14.71 22.57
N LEU A 71 -1.43 -13.57 23.08
CA LEU A 71 -0.69 -13.47 24.33
C LEU A 71 -1.10 -12.18 25.04
N THR A 72 -1.42 -12.30 26.33
CA THR A 72 -1.59 -11.16 27.23
C THR A 72 -0.40 -11.10 28.17
N GLN A 73 0.28 -9.96 28.22
CA GLN A 73 1.42 -9.70 29.09
C GLN A 73 1.11 -8.46 29.94
N ASN A 74 1.22 -8.58 31.26
CA ASN A 74 0.96 -7.47 32.20
C ASN A 74 -0.42 -6.80 32.03
N GLY A 75 -1.44 -7.56 31.64
CA GLY A 75 -2.80 -7.05 31.43
C GLY A 75 -3.02 -6.34 30.08
N ASP A 76 -2.03 -6.36 29.19
CA ASP A 76 -2.12 -5.78 27.85
C ASP A 76 -1.75 -6.80 26.77
N VAL A 77 -2.08 -6.50 25.52
CA VAL A 77 -1.82 -7.32 24.34
C VAL A 77 -0.75 -6.63 23.49
N PRO A 78 0.53 -7.05 23.57
CA PRO A 78 1.64 -6.36 22.93
C PRO A 78 1.49 -6.29 21.41
N TRP A 79 1.91 -5.19 20.77
CA TRP A 79 1.84 -5.01 19.32
C TRP A 79 2.64 -6.06 18.53
N TRP A 80 3.78 -6.49 19.07
CA TRP A 80 4.70 -7.39 18.38
C TRP A 80 4.15 -8.80 18.19
N ILE A 81 3.04 -9.18 18.85
CA ILE A 81 2.42 -10.50 18.66
C ILE A 81 2.02 -10.73 17.20
N ARG A 82 1.70 -9.67 16.45
CA ARG A 82 1.30 -9.77 15.03
C ARG A 82 2.43 -10.25 14.12
N TYR A 83 3.67 -10.22 14.60
CA TYR A 83 4.86 -10.69 13.90
C TYR A 83 5.24 -12.13 14.29
N GLN A 84 4.38 -12.83 15.03
CA GLN A 84 4.49 -14.25 15.37
C GLN A 84 3.35 -15.01 14.67
N PRO A 85 3.46 -15.27 13.35
CA PRO A 85 2.39 -15.85 12.55
C PRO A 85 2.09 -17.30 12.97
N VAL A 86 0.81 -17.66 12.94
CA VAL A 86 0.31 -19.03 13.21
C VAL A 86 -0.18 -19.67 11.91
N SER A 87 -0.89 -18.91 11.08
CA SER A 87 -1.33 -19.36 9.76
C SER A 87 -1.49 -18.16 8.81
N TYR A 88 -1.86 -18.43 7.56
CA TYR A 88 -2.16 -17.40 6.55
C TYR A 88 -3.64 -17.03 6.48
N LYS A 89 -4.49 -17.52 7.39
CA LYS A 89 -5.89 -17.08 7.46
C LYS A 89 -5.95 -15.60 7.74
N LEU A 90 -6.83 -14.87 7.05
CA LEU A 90 -7.05 -13.44 7.27
C LEU A 90 -7.99 -13.26 8.47
N ASP A 91 -7.50 -13.57 9.65
CA ASP A 91 -8.21 -13.44 10.92
C ASP A 91 -7.24 -12.92 11.96
N SER A 92 -7.39 -11.65 12.34
CA SER A 92 -6.48 -10.97 13.26
C SER A 92 -7.25 -10.06 14.21
N ARG A 93 -6.56 -9.44 15.17
CA ARG A 93 -7.16 -8.44 16.06
C ARG A 93 -7.81 -7.25 15.32
N SER A 94 -7.39 -6.98 14.08
CA SER A 94 -7.99 -5.92 13.24
C SER A 94 -9.34 -6.31 12.62
N GLY A 95 -9.69 -7.60 12.58
CA GLY A 95 -10.92 -8.11 11.97
C GLY A 95 -10.70 -9.37 11.12
N ASN A 96 -11.81 -9.89 10.58
CA ASN A 96 -11.85 -11.12 9.78
C ASN A 96 -11.67 -10.85 8.26
N GLU A 97 -11.70 -11.93 7.47
CA GLU A 97 -11.47 -11.88 6.03
C GLU A 97 -12.53 -11.06 5.27
N GLU A 98 -13.79 -11.12 5.69
CA GLU A 98 -14.88 -10.35 5.08
C GLU A 98 -14.64 -8.85 5.27
N GLN A 99 -14.28 -8.44 6.48
CA GLN A 99 -13.95 -7.05 6.81
C GLN A 99 -12.70 -6.57 6.09
N PHE A 100 -11.68 -7.43 5.95
CA PHE A 100 -10.47 -7.10 5.19
C PHE A 100 -10.80 -6.87 3.70
N LYS A 101 -11.63 -7.72 3.10
CA LYS A 101 -12.10 -7.55 1.71
C LYS A 101 -12.92 -6.27 1.54
N ASP A 102 -13.83 -5.98 2.47
CA ASP A 102 -14.61 -4.73 2.45
C ASP A 102 -13.72 -3.49 2.46
N MET A 103 -12.74 -3.46 3.38
CA MET A 103 -11.75 -2.38 3.45
C MET A 103 -11.00 -2.19 2.13
N VAL A 104 -10.43 -3.27 1.57
CA VAL A 104 -9.71 -3.21 0.29
C VAL A 104 -10.61 -2.69 -0.83
N ASN A 105 -11.85 -3.16 -0.91
CA ASN A 105 -12.79 -2.75 -1.95
C ASN A 105 -13.15 -1.26 -1.84
N ARG A 106 -13.45 -0.79 -0.63
CA ARG A 106 -13.85 0.61 -0.37
C ARG A 106 -12.69 1.58 -0.57
N CYS A 107 -11.50 1.27 -0.05
CA CYS A 107 -10.30 2.07 -0.29
C CYS A 107 -9.96 2.15 -1.79
N ASN A 108 -9.95 1.03 -2.51
CA ASN A 108 -9.66 1.03 -3.95
C ASN A 108 -10.68 1.82 -4.76
N LYS A 109 -11.98 1.77 -4.40
CA LYS A 109 -13.04 2.54 -5.06
C LYS A 109 -12.81 4.05 -5.00
N VAL A 110 -12.15 4.54 -3.95
CA VAL A 110 -11.81 5.96 -3.78
C VAL A 110 -10.36 6.28 -4.15
N GLY A 111 -9.64 5.33 -4.78
CA GLY A 111 -8.28 5.53 -5.28
C GLY A 111 -7.20 5.55 -4.21
N VAL A 112 -7.43 4.88 -3.08
CA VAL A 112 -6.43 4.63 -2.02
C VAL A 112 -6.08 3.15 -2.06
N ARG A 113 -4.78 2.83 -2.15
CA ARG A 113 -4.26 1.46 -2.20
C ARG A 113 -4.13 0.83 -0.81
#